data_AF-A0A969EVR2-F1
#
_entry.id   AF-A0A969EVR2-F1
#
_cell.length_a   1.000
_cell.length_b   1.000
_cell.length_c   1.000
_cell.angle_alpha   90.00
_cell.angle_beta   90.00
_cell.angle_gamma   90.00
#
_symmetry.space_group_name_H-M   'P 1'
#
loop_
_entity.id
_entity.type
_entity.pdbx_description
1 polymer ?
#
loop_
_entity_poly.entity_id
_entity_poly.type
_entity_poly.pdbx_seq_one_letter_code
_entity_poly.pdbx_strand_id
1 'polypeptide(L)'
;MPNTPAFLIADMLGALDTLARILNDMGFPDNYLDHLTEPDALDWLPPALKVTAALYLNTLPGYRQGDPHRAGDQHDLRLALWCGDAQVIDEDDFAALGLSADAGEDAVVE
;
A
#
# COMPACT_ATOMS: atom_id res chain seq x y z
N MET A 1 8.52 16.44 -18.39
CA MET A 1 7.43 15.46 -18.23
C MET A 1 7.14 15.40 -16.74
N PRO A 2 5.89 15.55 -16.26
CA PRO A 2 5.65 15.46 -14.83
C PRO A 2 6.00 14.03 -14.40
N ASN A 3 7.00 13.91 -13.51
CA ASN A 3 7.52 12.65 -13.03
C ASN A 3 6.38 11.82 -12.44
N THR A 4 6.20 10.62 -13.01
CA THR A 4 5.05 9.74 -12.84
C THR A 4 4.95 8.95 -11.50
N PRO A 5 5.86 9.02 -10.49
CA PRO A 5 5.60 8.34 -9.21
C PRO A 5 4.67 9.13 -8.28
N ALA A 6 4.86 10.44 -8.12
CA ALA A 6 4.12 11.23 -7.12
C ALA A 6 2.61 11.29 -7.36
N PHE A 7 2.19 11.36 -8.64
CA PHE A 7 0.78 11.41 -9.00
C PHE A 7 0.05 10.08 -8.72
N LEU A 8 0.71 8.94 -9.00
CA LEU A 8 0.14 7.63 -8.72
C LEU A 8 0.03 7.40 -7.20
N ILE A 9 1.03 7.84 -6.43
CA ILE A 9 1.03 7.72 -4.97
C ILE A 9 -0.07 8.59 -4.34
N ALA A 10 -0.30 9.80 -4.85
CA ALA A 10 -1.37 10.68 -4.37
C ALA A 10 -2.78 10.09 -4.58
N ASP A 11 -3.04 9.48 -5.74
CA ASP A 11 -4.33 8.82 -6.04
C ASP A 11 -4.56 7.58 -5.13
N MET A 12 -3.48 6.83 -4.86
CA MET A 12 -3.51 5.63 -4.02
C MET A 12 -3.69 5.96 -2.53
N LEU A 13 -3.04 7.01 -2.03
CA LEU A 13 -3.23 7.49 -0.65
C LEU A 13 -4.60 8.14 -0.45
N GLY A 14 -5.14 8.81 -1.47
CA GLY A 14 -6.50 9.38 -1.41
C GLY A 14 -7.59 8.30 -1.26
N ALA A 15 -7.41 7.13 -1.89
CA ALA A 15 -8.31 5.99 -1.71
C ALA A 15 -8.26 5.42 -0.28
N LEU A 16 -7.07 5.33 0.30
CA LEU A 16 -6.88 4.90 1.69
C LEU A 16 -7.49 5.90 2.69
N ASP A 17 -7.26 7.20 2.49
CA ASP A 17 -7.84 8.27 3.34
C ASP A 17 -9.38 8.26 3.29
N THR A 18 -9.94 8.11 2.10
CA THR A 18 -11.39 7.99 1.92
C THR A 18 -11.94 6.78 2.67
N LEU A 19 -11.29 5.62 2.55
CA LEU A 19 -11.70 4.40 3.24
C LEU A 19 -11.59 4.55 4.76
N ALA A 20 -10.47 5.09 5.26
CA ALA A 20 -10.21 5.31 6.67
C ALA A 20 -11.29 6.22 7.30
N ARG A 21 -11.62 7.34 6.64
CA ARG A 21 -12.65 8.26 7.14
C ARG A 21 -14.02 7.60 7.22
N ILE A 22 -14.40 6.86 6.18
CA ILE A 22 -15.70 6.17 6.15
C ILE A 22 -15.79 5.09 7.23
N LEU A 23 -14.71 4.34 7.47
CA LEU A 23 -14.65 3.35 8.54
C LEU A 23 -14.79 4.00 9.93
N ASN A 24 -14.08 5.10 10.18
CA ASN A 24 -14.16 5.85 11.43
C ASN A 24 -15.57 6.39 11.68
N ASP A 25 -16.19 7.02 10.66
CA ASP A 25 -17.56 7.55 10.74
C ASP A 25 -18.60 6.47 11.07
N MET A 26 -18.33 5.20 10.74
CA MET A 26 -19.18 4.05 11.05
C MET A 26 -18.85 3.35 12.36
N GLY A 27 -17.83 3.81 13.10
CA GLY A 27 -17.42 3.21 14.36
C GLY A 27 -16.71 1.87 14.22
N PHE A 28 -16.08 1.61 13.06
CA PHE A 28 -15.14 0.49 12.95
C PHE A 28 -13.92 0.73 13.85
N PRO A 29 -13.29 -0.34 14.36
CA PRO A 29 -12.11 -0.19 15.18
C PRO A 29 -10.94 0.39 14.37
N ASP A 30 -10.09 1.18 15.02
CA ASP A 30 -9.01 1.91 14.35
C ASP A 30 -7.98 0.99 13.66
N ASN A 31 -7.81 -0.23 14.17
CA ASN A 31 -6.92 -1.25 13.61
C ASN A 31 -7.56 -2.07 12.48
N TYR A 32 -8.79 -1.75 12.07
CA TYR A 32 -9.48 -2.52 11.02
C TYR A 32 -8.72 -2.46 9.69
N LEU A 33 -8.07 -1.33 9.39
CA LEU A 33 -7.27 -1.16 8.19
C LEU A 33 -6.12 -2.17 8.14
N ASP A 34 -5.44 -2.43 9.26
CA ASP A 34 -4.32 -3.39 9.36
C ASP A 34 -4.73 -4.80 8.91
N HIS A 35 -6.00 -5.14 9.03
CA HIS A 35 -6.55 -6.45 8.70
C HIS A 35 -7.31 -6.46 7.36
N LEU A 36 -7.32 -5.37 6.59
CA LEU A 36 -8.19 -5.22 5.42
C LEU A 36 -7.88 -6.23 4.29
N THR A 37 -6.64 -6.74 4.23
CA THR A 37 -6.23 -7.76 3.25
C THR A 37 -6.54 -9.20 3.69
N GLU A 38 -7.04 -9.39 4.91
CA GLU A 38 -7.47 -10.71 5.38
C GLU A 38 -8.68 -11.21 4.57
N PRO A 39 -8.77 -12.53 4.32
CA PRO A 39 -9.77 -13.09 3.41
C PRO A 39 -11.22 -12.83 3.84
N ASP A 40 -11.47 -12.72 5.14
CA ASP A 40 -12.79 -12.47 5.73
C ASP A 40 -13.03 -11.01 6.10
N ALA A 41 -12.05 -10.11 5.94
CA ALA A 41 -12.20 -8.69 6.27
C ALA A 41 -13.45 -8.10 5.58
N LEU A 42 -13.61 -8.32 4.28
CA LEU A 42 -14.77 -7.81 3.54
C LEU A 42 -16.12 -8.37 4.02
N ASP A 43 -16.15 -9.48 4.77
CA ASP A 43 -17.39 -10.04 5.31
C ASP A 43 -17.96 -9.20 6.45
N TRP A 44 -17.10 -8.55 7.22
CA TRP A 44 -17.46 -7.67 8.33
C TRP A 44 -17.97 -6.30 7.87
N LEU A 45 -17.77 -5.95 6.59
CA LEU A 45 -18.18 -4.65 6.05
C LEU A 45 -19.67 -4.62 5.65
N PRO A 46 -20.37 -3.48 5.86
CA PRO A 46 -21.63 -3.20 5.21
C PRO A 46 -21.50 -3.25 3.67
N PRO A 47 -22.56 -3.62 2.93
CA PRO A 47 -22.50 -3.74 1.47
C PRO A 47 -21.97 -2.49 0.74
N ALA A 48 -22.32 -1.30 1.22
CA ALA A 48 -21.85 -0.03 0.67
C ALA A 48 -20.32 0.14 0.81
N LEU A 49 -19.74 -0.39 1.89
CA LEU A 49 -18.31 -0.33 2.16
C LEU A 49 -17.53 -1.41 1.44
N LYS A 50 -18.11 -2.60 1.23
CA LYS A 50 -17.47 -3.68 0.47
C LYS A 50 -16.99 -3.20 -0.89
N VAL A 51 -17.80 -2.39 -1.58
CA VAL A 51 -17.43 -1.82 -2.89
C VAL A 51 -16.21 -0.90 -2.76
N THR A 52 -16.19 -0.03 -1.76
CA THR A 52 -15.11 0.94 -1.54
C THR A 52 -13.81 0.23 -1.14
N ALA A 53 -13.89 -0.71 -0.20
CA ALA A 53 -12.77 -1.55 0.20
C ALA A 53 -12.25 -2.40 -0.98
N ALA A 54 -13.13 -2.99 -1.79
CA ALA A 54 -12.74 -3.73 -2.98
C ALA A 54 -12.07 -2.82 -4.04
N LEU A 55 -12.53 -1.58 -4.21
CA LEU A 55 -11.87 -0.61 -5.10
C LEU A 55 -10.46 -0.31 -4.62
N TYR A 56 -10.29 -0.03 -3.33
CA TYR A 56 -8.98 0.14 -2.73
C TYR A 56 -8.09 -1.09 -2.92
N LEU A 57 -8.57 -2.29 -2.58
CA LEU A 57 -7.82 -3.54 -2.73
C LEU A 57 -7.43 -3.80 -4.20
N ASN A 58 -8.30 -3.47 -5.16
CA ASN A 58 -7.97 -3.57 -6.59
C ASN A 58 -6.81 -2.67 -7.04
N THR A 59 -6.48 -1.62 -6.29
CA THR A 59 -5.28 -0.83 -6.59
C THR A 59 -4.00 -1.56 -6.19
N LEU A 60 -4.05 -2.61 -5.36
CA LEU A 60 -2.91 -3.44 -4.96
C LEU A 60 -2.62 -4.47 -6.07
N PRO A 61 -1.42 -4.45 -6.70
CA PRO A 61 -1.06 -5.46 -7.70
C PRO A 61 -1.14 -6.92 -7.20
N GLY A 62 -0.78 -7.18 -5.94
CA GLY A 62 -0.86 -8.52 -5.34
C GLY A 62 -2.29 -9.03 -5.26
N TYR A 63 -3.22 -8.16 -4.84
CA TYR A 63 -4.65 -8.50 -4.78
C TYR A 63 -5.21 -8.85 -6.16
N ARG A 64 -4.88 -8.07 -7.20
CA ARG A 64 -5.30 -8.36 -8.59
C ARG A 64 -4.73 -9.67 -9.14
N GLN A 65 -3.58 -10.10 -8.62
CA GLN A 65 -2.93 -11.36 -9.02
C GLN A 65 -3.43 -12.56 -8.20
N GLY A 66 -4.29 -12.34 -7.21
CA GLY A 66 -4.72 -13.39 -6.28
C GLY A 66 -3.61 -13.84 -5.33
N ASP A 67 -2.61 -13.00 -5.08
CA ASP A 67 -1.50 -13.25 -4.17
C ASP A 67 -1.74 -12.49 -2.86
N PRO A 68 -2.26 -13.15 -1.81
CA PRO A 68 -2.64 -12.49 -0.55
C PRO A 68 -1.41 -12.00 0.22
N HIS A 69 -0.28 -12.72 0.13
CA HIS A 69 0.96 -12.30 0.79
C HIS A 69 1.46 -10.99 0.20
N ARG A 70 1.56 -10.94 -1.14
CA ARG A 70 1.98 -9.73 -1.84
C ARG A 70 0.98 -8.58 -1.67
N ALA A 71 -0.31 -8.87 -1.55
CA ALA A 71 -1.33 -7.87 -1.26
C ALA A 71 -1.13 -7.26 0.15
N GLY A 72 -0.84 -8.10 1.14
CA GLY A 72 -0.52 -7.68 2.52
C GLY A 72 0.71 -6.77 2.56
N ASP A 73 1.84 -7.21 1.99
CA ASP A 73 3.07 -6.40 1.99
C ASP A 73 2.88 -5.02 1.34
N GLN A 74 2.08 -4.96 0.27
CA GLN A 74 1.76 -3.70 -0.42
C GLN A 74 0.79 -2.83 0.37
N HIS A 75 -0.11 -3.44 1.12
CA HIS A 75 -1.03 -2.75 2.00
C HIS A 75 -0.28 -2.14 3.19
N ASP A 76 0.58 -2.92 3.83
CA ASP A 76 1.41 -2.50 4.97
C ASP A 76 2.34 -1.34 4.57
N LEU A 77 2.96 -1.42 3.40
CA LEU A 77 3.78 -0.31 2.88
C LEU A 77 2.94 0.97 2.69
N ARG A 78 1.69 0.86 2.25
CA ARG A 78 0.82 2.04 2.11
C ARG A 78 0.38 2.60 3.45
N LEU A 79 0.08 1.75 4.43
CA LEU A 79 -0.19 2.19 5.79
C LEU A 79 1.02 2.92 6.35
N ALA A 80 2.23 2.36 6.20
CA ALA A 80 3.46 3.00 6.64
C ALA A 80 3.67 4.37 5.96
N LEU A 81 3.44 4.48 4.65
CA LEU A 81 3.51 5.76 3.93
C LEU A 81 2.47 6.76 4.41
N TRP A 82 1.25 6.32 4.72
CA TRP A 82 0.16 7.16 5.18
C TRP A 82 0.35 7.64 6.62
N CYS A 83 0.82 6.77 7.51
CA CYS A 83 1.17 7.09 8.89
C CYS A 83 2.45 7.93 9.01
N GLY A 84 3.24 8.02 7.93
CA GLY A 84 4.54 8.71 7.91
C GLY A 84 5.69 7.87 8.47
N ASP A 85 5.47 6.58 8.71
CA ASP A 85 6.50 5.62 9.13
C ASP A 85 7.43 5.22 7.98
N ALA A 86 6.95 5.36 6.74
CA ALA A 86 7.75 5.23 5.53
C ALA A 86 7.67 6.52 4.71
N GLN A 87 8.70 6.75 3.89
CA GLN A 87 8.72 7.86 2.93
C GLN A 87 9.16 7.37 1.56
N VAL A 88 8.69 8.05 0.53
CA VAL A 88 9.18 7.87 -0.83
C VAL A 88 10.52 8.59 -0.90
N ILE A 89 11.57 7.84 -1.22
CA ILE A 89 12.88 8.40 -1.52
C ILE A 89 13.08 8.43 -3.03
N ASP A 90 13.67 9.50 -3.53
CA ASP A 90 14.10 9.58 -4.93
C ASP A 90 15.47 8.92 -5.14
N GLU A 91 15.93 8.87 -6.38
CA GLU A 91 17.20 8.22 -6.73
C GLU A 91 18.40 8.95 -6.11
N ASP A 92 18.31 10.27 -5.93
CA ASP A 92 19.38 11.08 -5.34
C ASP A 92 19.47 10.81 -3.83
N ASP A 93 18.34 10.73 -3.14
CA ASP A 93 18.24 10.31 -1.74
C ASP A 93 18.70 8.86 -1.56
N PHE A 94 18.35 7.97 -2.48
CA PHE A 94 18.78 6.57 -2.47
C PHE A 94 20.31 6.45 -2.59
N ALA A 95 20.92 7.19 -3.52
CA ALA A 95 22.36 7.26 -3.68
C ALA A 95 23.05 7.90 -2.46
N ALA A 96 22.44 8.93 -1.86
CA ALA A 96 22.94 9.58 -0.64
C ALA A 96 22.96 8.66 0.58
N LEU A 97 22.06 7.66 0.62
CA LEU A 97 22.04 6.62 1.64
C LEU A 97 23.13 5.54 1.43
N GLY A 98 23.94 5.65 0.37
CA GLY A 98 24.97 4.66 0.03
C GLY A 98 24.39 3.32 -0.42
N LEU A 99 23.11 3.30 -0.78
CA LEU A 99 22.44 2.13 -1.32
C LEU A 99 22.65 2.15 -2.84
N SER A 100 23.28 1.12 -3.40
CA SER A 100 23.22 0.85 -4.84
C SER A 100 22.04 -0.09 -5.09
N ALA A 101 21.39 0.06 -6.24
CA ALA A 101 20.32 -0.83 -6.68
C ALA A 101 20.87 -2.19 -7.14
N ASP A 102 21.90 -2.71 -6.45
CA ASP A 102 22.52 -3.99 -6.75
C ASP A 102 21.72 -5.12 -6.13
N ALA A 103 20.72 -5.59 -6.87
CA ALA A 103 20.29 -6.97 -6.78
C ALA A 103 21.04 -7.79 -7.85
N GLY A 104 22.22 -8.29 -7.48
CA GLY A 104 22.79 -9.50 -8.07
C GLY A 104 23.77 -9.29 -9.23
N GLU A 105 25.02 -9.00 -8.91
CA GLU A 105 26.15 -9.65 -9.57
C GLU A 105 27.21 -9.93 -8.51
N ASP A 106 27.00 -11.01 -7.76
CA ASP A 106 28.05 -11.59 -6.93
C ASP A 106 29.12 -12.08 -7.91
N ALA A 107 30.16 -11.28 -8.04
CA ALA A 107 31.31 -11.54 -8.86
C ALA A 107 31.93 -12.88 -8.43
N VAL A 108 31.74 -13.93 -9.23
CA VAL A 108 32.56 -15.14 -9.11
C VAL A 108 33.94 -14.76 -9.66
N VAL A 109 34.79 -14.23 -8.80
CA VAL A 109 36.23 -14.11 -9.02
C VAL A 109 36.88 -15.32 -8.36
N GLU A 110 37.06 -16.38 -9.13
CA GLU A 110 38.31 -17.16 -9.30
C GLU A 110 38.09 -18.36 -10.23
#